data_AF-A0A351E9B1-F1
#
_entry.id   AF-A0A351E9B1-F1
#
_cell.length_a   1.000
_cell.length_b   1.000
_cell.length_c   1.000
_cell.angle_alpha   90.00
_cell.angle_beta   90.00
_cell.angle_gamma   90.00
#
_symmetry.space_group_name_H-M   'P 1'
#
loop_
_entity.id
_entity.type
_entity.pdbx_description
1 polymer ?
#
loop_
_entity_poly.entity_id
_entity_poly.type
_entity_poly.pdbx_seq_one_letter_code
_entity_poly.pdbx_strand_id
1 'polypeptide(L)'
;MDLAIKLFLKKLGSLLHSEGAVQEEAHRTTAVFANPTGGPAVTVRFGDGMDICAVLHKTPRYYPQDDGGLAQLEKVLGDYAAGRLVTLDYTDRTGGEGRQDRAVALRDLDGIDLDGLAALCLKTGLLTGDALRDLLAAGGSVNVRFWDRAKDFRFVQKGAALQKEK
;
A
#
# COMPACT_ATOMS: atom_id res chain seq x y z
N MET A 1 -3.60 17.08 21.20
CA MET A 1 -3.92 15.66 20.88
C MET A 1 -4.31 14.83 22.11
N ASP A 2 -5.35 14.01 21.98
CA ASP A 2 -5.84 13.02 22.97
C ASP A 2 -4.79 11.94 23.33
N LEU A 3 -4.82 11.45 24.57
CA LEU A 3 -3.88 10.44 25.09
C LEU A 3 -4.02 9.11 24.34
N ALA A 4 -5.23 8.71 23.97
CA ALA A 4 -5.45 7.47 23.22
C ALA A 4 -4.75 7.51 21.85
N ILE A 5 -4.88 8.63 21.13
CA ILE A 5 -4.21 8.86 19.84
C ILE A 5 -2.68 8.84 20.02
N LYS A 6 -2.14 9.47 21.06
CA LYS A 6 -0.69 9.43 21.37
C LYS A 6 -0.17 8.01 21.57
N LEU A 7 -0.89 7.21 22.37
CA LEU A 7 -0.51 5.82 22.63
C LEU A 7 -0.61 4.97 21.37
N PHE A 8 -1.64 5.19 20.55
CA PHE A 8 -1.81 4.51 19.28
C PHE A 8 -0.68 4.85 18.30
N LEU A 9 -0.31 6.11 18.15
CA LEU A 9 0.82 6.54 17.31
C LEU A 9 2.15 5.91 17.76
N LYS A 10 2.38 5.82 19.07
CA LYS A 10 3.56 5.12 19.62
C LYS A 10 3.57 3.65 19.24
N LYS A 11 2.41 2.99 19.30
CA LYS A 11 2.25 1.58 18.90
C LYS A 11 2.53 1.41 17.40
N LEU A 12 2.00 2.28 16.55
CA LEU A 12 2.29 2.27 15.12
C LEU A 12 3.77 2.46 14.82
N GLY A 13 4.45 3.35 15.54
CA GLY A 13 5.89 3.54 15.38
C GLY A 13 6.70 2.29 15.70
N SER A 14 6.29 1.54 16.74
CA SER A 14 6.88 0.24 17.05
C SER A 14 6.65 -0.80 15.96
N LEU A 15 5.45 -0.82 15.34
CA LEU A 15 5.12 -1.76 14.26
C LEU A 15 5.90 -1.45 12.98
N LEU A 16 6.01 -0.17 12.63
CA LEU A 16 6.67 0.29 11.40
C LEU A 16 8.19 0.42 11.56
N HIS A 17 8.72 0.18 12.77
CA HIS A 17 10.12 0.39 13.14
C HIS A 17 10.62 1.79 12.80
N SER A 18 9.77 2.79 13.08
CA SER A 18 9.99 4.18 12.68
C SER A 18 9.34 5.12 13.69
N GLU A 19 10.04 6.18 14.08
CA GLU A 19 9.45 7.22 14.92
C GLU A 19 8.52 8.09 14.07
N GLY A 20 7.27 8.25 14.51
CA GLY A 20 6.30 9.06 13.79
C GLY A 20 6.58 10.55 13.99
N ALA A 21 6.87 11.28 12.91
CA ALA A 21 6.90 12.73 12.92
C ALA A 21 5.45 13.25 12.97
N VAL A 22 5.06 13.86 14.09
CA VAL A 22 3.69 14.32 14.34
C VAL A 22 3.56 15.82 14.11
N GLN A 23 2.58 16.21 13.32
CA GLN A 23 2.15 17.58 13.10
C GLN A 23 0.71 17.76 13.61
N GLU A 24 0.51 18.63 14.59
CA GLU A 24 -0.81 19.00 15.13
C GLU A 24 -1.29 20.31 14.49
N GLU A 25 -2.51 20.29 13.97
CA GLU A 25 -3.27 21.44 13.48
C GLU A 25 -4.61 21.51 14.25
N ALA A 26 -5.32 22.64 14.16
CA ALA A 26 -6.51 22.93 14.97
C ALA A 26 -7.56 21.79 15.03
N HIS A 27 -7.76 21.05 13.93
CA HIS A 27 -8.75 19.95 13.83
C HIS A 27 -8.16 18.69 13.18
N ARG A 28 -6.83 18.60 13.10
CA ARG A 28 -6.16 17.51 12.39
C ARG A 28 -4.81 17.18 13.00
N THR A 29 -4.54 15.90 13.18
CA THR A 29 -3.22 15.39 13.52
C THR A 29 -2.70 14.53 12.38
N THR A 30 -1.52 14.83 11.86
CA THR A 30 -0.85 14.02 10.84
C THR A 30 0.40 13.40 11.46
N ALA A 31 0.54 12.08 11.36
CA ALA A 31 1.75 11.36 11.70
C ALA A 31 2.38 10.77 10.43
N VAL A 32 3.67 11.01 10.24
CA VAL A 32 4.45 10.48 9.12
C VAL A 32 5.53 9.55 9.65
N PHE A 33 5.51 8.30 9.21
CA PHE A 33 6.48 7.27 9.59
C PHE A 33 7.41 7.03 8.41
N ALA A 34 8.68 7.43 8.56
CA ALA A 34 9.70 7.22 7.54
C ALA A 34 9.94 5.72 7.32
N ASN A 35 10.14 5.33 6.06
CA ASN A 35 10.48 3.95 5.74
C ASN A 35 11.95 3.67 6.07
N PRO A 36 12.27 2.70 6.94
CA PRO A 36 13.64 2.43 7.35
C PRO A 36 14.53 1.92 6.20
N THR A 37 13.94 1.44 5.10
CA THR A 37 14.65 0.95 3.91
C THR A 37 14.72 1.98 2.77
N GLY A 38 14.37 3.24 3.03
CA GLY A 38 14.44 4.34 2.05
C GLY A 38 13.28 4.41 1.07
N GLY A 39 12.19 3.67 1.31
CA GLY A 39 10.94 3.76 0.54
C GLY A 39 10.03 4.93 0.93
N PRO A 40 8.84 5.02 0.32
CA PRO A 40 7.82 6.00 0.68
C PRO A 40 7.39 5.87 2.15
N ALA A 41 7.16 7.01 2.80
CA ALA A 41 6.67 7.04 4.17
C ALA A 41 5.21 6.62 4.27
N VAL A 42 4.83 6.00 5.39
CA VAL A 42 3.42 5.81 5.74
C VAL A 42 2.92 7.09 6.40
N THR A 43 1.78 7.60 5.95
CA THR A 43 1.10 8.75 6.56
C THR A 43 -0.21 8.30 7.20
N VAL A 44 -0.47 8.72 8.43
CA VAL A 44 -1.75 8.52 9.12
C VAL A 44 -2.29 9.87 9.57
N ARG A 45 -3.56 10.15 9.29
CA ARG A 45 -4.23 11.41 9.63
C ARG A 45 -5.48 11.13 10.46
N PHE A 46 -5.60 11.87 11.55
CA PHE A 46 -6.75 11.93 12.44
C PHE A 46 -7.35 13.32 12.38
N GLY A 47 -8.65 13.46 12.59
CA GLY A 47 -9.29 14.77 12.72
C GLY A 47 -10.76 14.67 13.07
N ASP A 48 -11.31 15.72 13.67
CA ASP A 48 -12.63 15.67 14.30
C ASP A 48 -13.73 15.39 13.26
N GLY A 49 -14.56 14.37 13.52
CA GLY A 49 -15.69 14.01 12.66
C GLY A 49 -15.29 13.46 11.28
N MET A 50 -14.04 13.04 11.11
CA MET A 50 -13.53 12.44 9.86
C MET A 50 -13.09 10.99 10.08
N ASP A 51 -13.16 10.15 9.06
CA ASP A 51 -12.50 8.85 9.10
C ASP A 51 -10.97 9.01 9.24
N ILE A 52 -10.33 8.06 9.92
CA ILE A 52 -8.88 7.95 9.97
C ILE A 52 -8.38 7.65 8.57
N CYS A 53 -7.49 8.49 8.06
CA CYS A 53 -6.93 8.33 6.73
C CYS A 53 -5.50 7.80 6.82
N ALA A 54 -5.23 6.63 6.22
CA ALA A 54 -3.89 6.07 6.10
C ALA A 54 -3.45 5.97 4.64
N VAL A 55 -2.23 6.38 4.35
CA VAL A 55 -1.58 6.25 3.03
C VAL A 55 -0.35 5.39 3.20
N LEU A 56 -0.36 4.20 2.60
CA LEU A 56 0.78 3.27 2.62
C LEU A 56 1.84 3.64 1.58
N HIS A 57 1.39 4.12 0.41
CA HIS A 57 2.25 4.56 -0.68
C HIS A 57 1.60 5.70 -1.49
N LYS A 58 0.54 5.44 -2.26
CA LYS A 58 -0.14 6.43 -3.13
C LYS A 58 -1.58 6.68 -2.72
N THR A 59 -2.40 5.62 -2.61
CA THR A 59 -3.86 5.79 -2.47
C THR A 59 -4.29 5.90 -1.00
N PRO A 60 -5.05 6.94 -0.61
CA PRO A 60 -5.64 7.04 0.72
C PRO A 60 -6.63 5.91 1.03
N ARG A 61 -6.60 5.41 2.27
CA ARG A 61 -7.51 4.41 2.82
C ARG A 61 -8.15 4.98 4.07
N TYR A 62 -9.46 4.78 4.22
CA TYR A 62 -10.25 5.40 5.29
C TYR A 62 -10.78 4.32 6.25
N TYR A 63 -10.71 4.61 7.55
CA TYR A 63 -11.17 3.74 8.62
C TYR A 63 -12.03 4.54 9.59
N PRO A 64 -13.11 3.98 10.14
CA PRO A 64 -13.91 4.67 11.15
C PRO A 64 -13.06 5.13 12.36
N GLN A 65 -13.45 6.25 12.98
CA GLN A 65 -12.86 6.71 14.24
C GLN A 65 -13.47 6.03 15.47
N ASP A 66 -13.60 4.71 15.41
CA ASP A 66 -14.00 3.87 16.53
C ASP A 66 -12.93 2.80 16.80
N ASP A 67 -13.12 2.04 17.88
CA ASP A 67 -12.19 0.98 18.26
C ASP A 67 -12.02 -0.09 17.16
N GLY A 68 -13.07 -0.32 16.35
CA GLY A 68 -13.03 -1.26 15.23
C GLY A 68 -12.14 -0.76 14.09
N GLY A 69 -12.29 0.50 13.71
CA GLY A 69 -11.46 1.14 12.69
C GLY A 69 -10.00 1.27 13.10
N LEU A 70 -9.73 1.59 14.38
CA LEU A 70 -8.37 1.61 14.93
C LEU A 70 -7.72 0.23 14.91
N ALA A 71 -8.44 -0.81 15.35
CA ALA A 71 -7.94 -2.18 15.31
C ALA A 71 -7.69 -2.66 13.87
N GLN A 72 -8.54 -2.29 12.93
CA GLN A 72 -8.37 -2.61 11.51
C GLN A 72 -7.15 -1.92 10.92
N LEU A 73 -6.95 -0.62 11.21
CA LEU A 73 -5.79 0.13 10.78
C LEU A 73 -4.50 -0.48 11.34
N GLU A 74 -4.48 -0.80 12.64
CA GLU A 74 -3.34 -1.45 13.28
C GLU A 74 -3.01 -2.77 12.58
N LYS A 75 -4.01 -3.61 12.33
CA LYS A 75 -3.82 -4.88 11.63
C LYS A 75 -3.24 -4.68 10.23
N VAL A 76 -3.77 -3.72 9.47
CA VAL A 76 -3.29 -3.42 8.11
C VAL A 76 -1.84 -2.96 8.13
N LEU A 77 -1.47 -2.05 9.04
CA LEU A 77 -0.10 -1.55 9.16
C LEU A 77 0.85 -2.64 9.66
N GLY A 78 0.41 -3.47 10.61
CA GLY A 78 1.17 -4.62 11.07
C GLY A 78 1.40 -5.65 9.96
N ASP A 79 0.38 -5.95 9.16
CA ASP A 79 0.50 -6.86 8.02
C ASP A 79 1.42 -6.29 6.93
N TYR A 80 1.37 -4.98 6.68
CA TYR A 80 2.25 -4.30 5.73
C TYR A 80 3.71 -4.29 6.19
N ALA A 81 3.95 -3.95 7.47
CA ALA A 81 5.29 -3.97 8.07
C ALA A 81 5.90 -5.38 8.07
N ALA A 82 5.08 -6.41 8.33
CA ALA A 82 5.49 -7.81 8.28
C ALA A 82 5.64 -8.37 6.85
N GLY A 83 5.29 -7.61 5.82
CA GLY A 83 5.32 -8.06 4.42
C GLY A 83 4.23 -9.07 4.04
N ARG A 84 3.18 -9.21 4.86
CA ARG A 84 1.99 -10.03 4.55
C ARG A 84 0.97 -9.30 3.69
N LEU A 85 1.00 -7.96 3.75
CA LEU A 85 0.28 -7.05 2.87
C LEU A 85 1.30 -6.30 2.02
N VAL A 86 0.97 -6.04 0.76
CA VAL A 86 1.78 -5.27 -0.18
C VAL A 86 0.91 -4.26 -0.91
N THR A 87 1.53 -3.25 -1.52
CA THR A 87 0.82 -2.38 -2.46
C THR A 87 1.13 -2.77 -3.89
N LEU A 88 0.10 -2.85 -4.73
CA LEU A 88 0.20 -3.03 -6.17
C LEU A 88 0.03 -1.68 -6.85
N ASP A 89 0.96 -1.31 -7.72
CA ASP A 89 0.78 -0.25 -8.69
C ASP A 89 1.27 -0.73 -10.06
N TYR A 90 1.36 0.17 -11.04
CA TYR A 90 1.82 -0.19 -12.38
C TYR A 90 2.72 0.88 -12.97
N THR A 91 3.53 0.49 -13.94
CA THR A 91 4.40 1.38 -14.72
C THR A 91 4.19 1.08 -16.20
N ASP A 92 3.94 2.11 -17.00
CA ASP A 92 3.82 1.96 -18.44
C ASP A 92 5.19 1.72 -19.11
N ARG A 93 5.17 1.38 -20.40
CA ARG A 93 6.39 1.09 -21.18
C ARG A 93 7.37 2.26 -21.27
N THR A 94 6.92 3.47 -21.02
CA THR A 94 7.74 4.70 -21.05
C THR A 94 8.33 5.03 -19.67
N GLY A 95 8.03 4.23 -18.65
CA GLY A 95 8.45 4.46 -17.27
C GLY A 95 7.47 5.32 -16.47
N GLY A 96 6.32 5.68 -17.03
CA GLY A 96 5.29 6.45 -16.34
C GLY A 96 4.61 5.60 -15.26
N GLU A 97 4.73 6.02 -14.00
CA GLU A 97 4.05 5.33 -12.90
C GLU A 97 2.56 5.70 -12.83
N GLY A 98 1.73 4.68 -12.57
CA GLY A 98 0.32 4.84 -12.25
C GLY A 98 0.13 5.71 -11.01
N ARG A 99 -0.95 6.50 -11.04
CA ARG A 99 -1.31 7.46 -9.98
C ARG A 99 -1.88 6.81 -8.72
N GLN A 100 -2.25 5.54 -8.80
CA GLN A 100 -2.95 4.84 -7.72
C GLN A 100 -2.28 3.50 -7.41
N ASP A 101 -2.51 3.04 -6.18
CA ASP A 101 -2.13 1.71 -5.73
C ASP A 101 -3.32 0.98 -5.10
N ARG A 102 -3.18 -0.34 -4.91
CA ARG A 102 -4.13 -1.15 -4.14
C ARG A 102 -3.40 -2.04 -3.16
N ALA A 103 -3.94 -2.19 -1.96
CA ALA A 103 -3.36 -3.10 -0.97
C ALA A 103 -3.91 -4.50 -1.21
N VAL A 104 -3.02 -5.49 -1.27
CA VAL A 104 -3.37 -6.91 -1.46
C VAL A 104 -2.58 -7.78 -0.49
N ALA A 105 -3.13 -8.94 -0.14
CA ALA A 105 -2.39 -9.91 0.64
C ALA A 105 -1.33 -10.57 -0.26
N LEU A 106 -0.11 -10.76 0.26
CA LEU A 106 0.98 -11.38 -0.50
C LEU A 106 0.61 -12.76 -1.03
N ARG A 107 -0.11 -13.55 -0.22
CA ARG A 107 -0.59 -14.89 -0.60
C ARG A 107 -1.46 -14.91 -1.85
N ASP A 108 -2.13 -13.80 -2.16
CA ASP A 108 -2.99 -13.71 -3.35
C ASP A 108 -2.14 -13.58 -4.63
N LEU A 109 -0.82 -13.40 -4.51
CA LEU A 109 0.15 -13.29 -5.59
C LEU A 109 0.98 -14.56 -5.79
N ASP A 110 0.88 -15.54 -4.88
CA ASP A 110 1.68 -16.76 -4.92
C ASP A 110 1.25 -17.66 -6.09
N GLY A 111 2.17 -17.89 -7.03
CA GLY A 111 1.89 -18.72 -8.21
C GLY A 111 0.86 -18.12 -9.18
N ILE A 112 0.55 -16.82 -9.06
CA ILE A 112 -0.43 -16.15 -9.89
C ILE A 112 0.01 -16.14 -11.37
N ASP A 113 -0.91 -16.48 -12.26
CA ASP A 113 -0.71 -16.37 -13.71
C ASP A 113 -1.29 -15.04 -14.25
N LEU A 114 -1.23 -14.84 -15.57
CA LEU A 114 -1.69 -13.60 -16.19
C LEU A 114 -3.18 -13.34 -15.95
N ASP A 115 -4.02 -14.37 -16.03
CA ASP A 115 -5.46 -14.24 -15.83
C ASP A 115 -5.82 -14.03 -14.36
N GLY A 116 -5.12 -14.70 -13.44
CA GLY A 116 -5.21 -14.46 -12.01
C GLY A 116 -4.83 -13.02 -11.66
N LEU A 117 -3.76 -12.49 -12.25
CA LEU A 117 -3.35 -11.11 -12.04
C LEU A 117 -4.39 -10.13 -12.60
N ALA A 118 -4.96 -10.40 -13.77
CA ALA A 118 -6.05 -9.62 -14.35
C ALA A 118 -7.29 -9.60 -13.44
N ALA A 119 -7.69 -10.75 -12.92
CA ALA A 119 -8.81 -10.87 -12.01
C ALA A 119 -8.54 -10.13 -10.68
N LEU A 120 -7.32 -10.21 -10.14
CA LEU A 120 -6.94 -9.51 -8.93
C LEU A 120 -6.94 -7.98 -9.13
N CYS A 121 -6.37 -7.49 -10.23
CA CYS A 121 -6.39 -6.07 -10.57
C CYS A 121 -7.81 -5.53 -10.73
N LEU A 122 -8.69 -6.30 -11.38
CA LEU A 122 -10.10 -5.94 -11.53
C LEU A 122 -10.81 -5.89 -10.18
N LYS A 123 -10.67 -6.96 -9.37
CA LYS A 123 -11.30 -7.08 -8.04
C LYS A 123 -10.89 -5.95 -7.11
N THR A 124 -9.61 -5.54 -7.16
CA THR A 124 -9.07 -4.47 -6.34
C THR A 124 -9.32 -3.07 -6.94
N GLY A 125 -9.80 -3.00 -8.17
CA GLY A 125 -10.02 -1.75 -8.89
C GLY A 125 -8.72 -1.02 -9.23
N LEU A 126 -7.61 -1.74 -9.42
CA LEU A 126 -6.34 -1.17 -9.87
C LEU A 126 -6.39 -0.84 -11.37
N LEU A 127 -6.79 -1.84 -12.17
CA LEU A 127 -6.94 -1.80 -13.63
C LEU A 127 -8.06 -2.76 -14.05
N THR A 128 -8.71 -2.51 -15.18
CA THR A 128 -9.55 -3.53 -15.82
C THR A 128 -8.68 -4.67 -16.36
N GLY A 129 -9.26 -5.84 -16.59
CA GLY A 129 -8.53 -6.99 -17.13
C GLY A 129 -7.88 -6.69 -18.49
N ASP A 130 -8.59 -6.00 -19.38
CA ASP A 130 -8.07 -5.64 -20.70
C ASP A 130 -6.96 -4.58 -20.60
N ALA A 131 -7.14 -3.55 -19.77
CA ALA A 131 -6.10 -2.54 -19.57
C ALA A 131 -4.81 -3.13 -18.97
N LEU A 132 -4.93 -4.15 -18.10
CA LEU A 132 -3.76 -4.87 -17.60
C LEU A 132 -3.05 -5.63 -18.74
N ARG A 133 -3.80 -6.38 -19.56
CA ARG A 133 -3.22 -7.16 -20.65
C ARG A 133 -2.54 -6.26 -21.67
N ASP A 134 -3.18 -5.15 -22.03
CA ASP A 134 -2.60 -4.14 -22.93
C ASP A 134 -1.33 -3.52 -22.34
N LEU A 135 -1.35 -3.16 -21.05
CA LEU A 135 -0.19 -2.64 -20.34
C LEU A 135 0.99 -3.61 -20.44
N LEU A 136 0.77 -4.88 -20.09
CA LEU A 136 1.83 -5.89 -20.05
C LEU A 136 2.31 -6.25 -21.46
N ALA A 137 1.41 -6.40 -22.43
CA ALA A 137 1.76 -6.66 -23.83
C ALA A 137 2.56 -5.51 -24.46
N ALA A 138 2.31 -4.27 -24.03
CA ALA A 138 3.06 -3.10 -24.47
C ALA A 138 4.46 -2.98 -23.82
N GLY A 139 4.82 -3.88 -22.91
CA GLY A 139 6.09 -3.86 -22.17
C GLY A 139 6.05 -3.08 -20.86
N GLY A 140 4.86 -2.75 -20.36
CA GLY A 140 4.68 -2.22 -19.00
C GLY A 140 4.81 -3.31 -17.92
N SER A 141 4.55 -2.92 -16.68
CA SER A 141 4.67 -3.81 -15.52
C SER A 141 3.66 -3.50 -14.42
N VAL A 142 3.33 -4.50 -13.61
CA VAL A 142 2.65 -4.32 -12.32
C VAL A 142 3.67 -4.49 -11.22
N ASN A 143 3.89 -3.45 -10.42
CA ASN A 143 4.89 -3.50 -9.36
C ASN A 143 4.25 -3.91 -8.04
N VAL A 144 4.94 -4.78 -7.33
CA VAL A 144 4.63 -5.23 -5.99
C VAL A 144 5.59 -4.55 -5.03
N ARG A 145 5.04 -3.66 -4.22
CA ARG A 145 5.78 -2.76 -3.34
C ARG A 145 5.59 -3.16 -1.88
N PHE A 146 6.68 -3.53 -1.24
CA PHE A 146 6.73 -3.86 0.18
C PHE A 146 7.05 -2.64 1.03
N TRP A 147 6.81 -2.75 2.34
CA TRP A 147 7.42 -1.84 3.30
C TRP A 147 8.95 -1.96 3.26
N ASP A 148 9.46 -3.20 3.30
CA ASP A 148 10.87 -3.51 3.07
C ASP A 148 11.18 -3.57 1.57
N ARG A 149 11.72 -2.47 1.03
CA ARG A 149 11.92 -2.29 -0.42
C ARG A 149 12.90 -3.28 -1.05
N ALA A 150 13.73 -3.96 -0.27
CA ALA A 150 14.62 -5.00 -0.78
C ALA A 150 13.86 -6.23 -1.32
N LYS A 151 12.57 -6.35 -0.97
CA LYS A 151 11.66 -7.42 -1.38
C LYS A 151 10.75 -7.04 -2.54
N ASP A 152 10.80 -5.79 -2.99
CA ASP A 152 10.07 -5.35 -4.17
C ASP A 152 10.34 -6.27 -5.36
N PHE A 153 9.32 -6.42 -6.18
CA PHE A 153 9.40 -7.09 -7.46
C PHE A 153 8.31 -6.57 -8.37
N ARG A 154 8.35 -6.92 -9.65
CA ARG A 154 7.34 -6.56 -10.64
C ARG A 154 6.95 -7.77 -11.47
N PHE A 155 5.71 -7.78 -11.92
CA PHE A 155 5.23 -8.67 -12.94
C PHE A 155 5.38 -8.01 -14.31
N VAL A 156 6.01 -8.73 -15.23
CA VAL A 156 6.13 -8.36 -16.64
C VAL A 156 5.64 -9.51 -17.51
N GLN A 157 5.24 -9.23 -18.74
CA GLN A 157 4.95 -10.27 -19.71
C GLN A 157 6.15 -10.49 -20.62
N LYS A 158 6.59 -11.76 -20.76
CA LYS A 158 7.56 -12.18 -21.77
C LYS A 158 6.96 -13.28 -22.63
N GLY A 159 6.68 -12.95 -23.89
CA GLY A 159 5.90 -13.82 -24.77
C GLY A 159 4.49 -14.02 -24.21
N ALA A 160 4.08 -15.27 -24.02
CA ALA A 160 2.78 -15.61 -23.43
C ALA A 160 2.80 -15.75 -21.90
N ALA A 161 3.97 -15.67 -21.26
CA ALA A 161 4.13 -15.96 -19.84
C ALA A 161 4.24 -14.69 -18.99
N LEU A 162 3.60 -14.72 -17.82
CA LEU A 162 3.84 -13.77 -16.75
C LEU A 162 5.16 -14.15 -16.05
N GLN A 163 6.04 -13.18 -15.86
CA GLN A 163 7.31 -13.36 -15.16
C GLN A 163 7.46 -12.38 -14.02
N LYS A 164 8.10 -12.85 -12.95
CA LYS A 164 8.49 -12.04 -11.80
C LYS A 164 9.92 -11.56 -11.96
N GLU A 165 10.13 -10.25 -11.86
CA GLU A 165 11.45 -9.60 -11.90
C GLU A 165 11.69 -8.78 -10.64
N LYS A 166 12.94 -8.61 -10.23
CA LYS A 166 13.31 -7.64 -9.18
C LYS A 166 13.44 -6.24 -9.77
#